data_AF-A0A3D6CY53-F1
#
_entry.id   AF-A0A3D6CY53-F1
#
_cell.length_a   1.000
_cell.length_b   1.000
_cell.length_c   1.000
_cell.angle_alpha   90.00
_cell.angle_beta   90.00
_cell.angle_gamma   90.00
#
_symmetry.space_group_name_H-M   'P 1'
#
loop_
_entity.id
_entity.type
_entity.pdbx_description
1 polymer ?
#
loop_
_entity_poly.entity_id
_entity_poly.type
_entity_poly.pdbx_seq_one_letter_code
_entity_poly.pdbx_strand_id
1 'polypeptide(L)'
;LSNEAHESVLQQLKNDETGIHSNMGWFEPFEAGMPTALFGIHGGAEWTGASFDPQTGFLYVTSNELPWFPTVSRLPLTINDHLVPPSVGRKIYETHCMACHGHSREGSGVHPPLILIGARKTETEIRNLLTSGRNLMPAAEGLDEAMTDALIDYLLTADNQAETHTSAPAKSPSYTYNGYPKLLDNEGFPGCKPPWGTLNCIDLNSGILRWQVPLGEHEVLTERGIPITGTENFGGSMTTAGGLVFAAGTRDLKIRAFDSATGEERWSHQLPFGGYAPPASYRADGKQYILIPSTGGGKLGGEQGDAYVAFALP
;
A
#
# COMPACT_ATOMS: atom_id res chain seq x y z
N LEU A 1 2.42 -5.17 -18.00
CA LEU A 1 1.36 -6.18 -17.85
C LEU A 1 0.39 -6.11 -19.01
N SER A 2 -0.11 -4.94 -19.39
CA SER A 2 -0.83 -4.68 -20.66
C SER A 2 -0.84 -3.17 -20.98
N ASN A 3 -1.32 -2.77 -22.16
CA ASN A 3 -1.59 -1.36 -22.46
C ASN A 3 -2.73 -0.82 -21.59
N GLU A 4 -3.75 -1.62 -21.33
CA GLU A 4 -4.88 -1.27 -20.45
C GLU A 4 -4.42 -0.98 -19.01
N ALA A 5 -3.48 -1.79 -18.49
CA ALA A 5 -2.88 -1.55 -17.18
C ALA A 5 -2.13 -0.21 -17.14
N HIS A 6 -1.39 0.11 -18.21
CA HIS A 6 -0.69 1.39 -18.31
C HIS A 6 -1.67 2.57 -18.37
N GLU A 7 -2.72 2.48 -19.17
CA GLU A 7 -3.76 3.51 -19.29
C GLU A 7 -4.51 3.73 -17.97
N SER A 8 -4.88 2.64 -17.27
CA SER A 8 -5.51 2.70 -15.95
C SER A 8 -4.66 3.47 -14.92
N VAL A 9 -3.36 3.19 -14.88
CA VAL A 9 -2.44 3.91 -13.99
C VAL A 9 -2.29 5.37 -14.42
N LEU A 10 -2.14 5.65 -15.72
CA LEU A 10 -2.04 7.02 -16.21
C LEU A 10 -3.29 7.85 -15.89
N GLN A 11 -4.48 7.24 -15.97
CA GLN A 11 -5.72 7.92 -15.64
C GLN A 11 -5.78 8.29 -14.15
N GLN A 12 -5.27 7.45 -13.25
CA GLN A 12 -5.14 7.78 -11.82
C GLN A 12 -4.15 8.93 -11.58
N LEU A 13 -3.00 8.93 -12.28
CA LEU A 13 -1.97 9.96 -12.13
C LEU A 13 -2.42 11.33 -12.65
N LYS A 14 -3.05 11.35 -13.83
CA LYS A 14 -3.51 12.59 -14.47
C LYS A 14 -4.81 13.09 -13.88
N ASN A 15 -5.75 12.17 -13.60
CA ASN A 15 -7.07 12.46 -13.05
C ASN A 15 -7.77 13.62 -13.79
N ASP A 16 -7.77 13.55 -15.13
CA ASP A 16 -8.25 14.59 -16.05
C ASP A 16 -9.72 14.98 -15.78
N GLU A 17 -10.52 14.10 -15.18
CA GLU A 17 -11.91 14.36 -14.79
C GLU A 17 -12.04 15.43 -13.68
N THR A 18 -11.01 15.59 -12.85
CA THR A 18 -10.99 16.57 -11.76
C THR A 18 -10.01 17.72 -11.99
N GLY A 19 -9.10 17.57 -12.95
CA GLY A 19 -8.00 18.51 -13.20
C GLY A 19 -6.92 18.53 -12.09
N ILE A 20 -7.03 17.65 -11.09
CA ILE A 20 -6.04 17.51 -10.01
C ILE A 20 -4.99 16.50 -10.46
N HIS A 21 -3.88 17.00 -10.99
CA HIS A 21 -2.75 16.16 -11.38
C HIS A 21 -1.92 15.76 -10.14
N SER A 22 -1.42 14.53 -10.15
CA SER A 22 -0.62 14.02 -9.04
C SER A 22 0.82 14.52 -9.09
N ASN A 23 1.42 14.72 -7.92
CA ASN A 23 2.85 14.99 -7.82
C ASN A 23 3.63 13.70 -8.07
N MET A 24 4.71 13.78 -8.85
CA MET A 24 5.49 12.63 -9.30
C MET A 24 7.01 12.81 -9.11
N GLY A 25 7.44 14.00 -8.70
CA GLY A 25 8.85 14.30 -8.49
C GLY A 25 9.39 13.72 -7.18
N TRP A 26 10.59 13.14 -7.22
CA TRP A 26 11.26 12.52 -6.06
C TRP A 26 11.50 13.47 -4.87
N PHE A 27 11.38 14.77 -5.10
CA PHE A 27 11.54 15.83 -4.10
C PHE A 27 10.45 16.88 -4.18
N GLU A 28 9.35 16.58 -4.87
CA GLU A 28 8.19 17.48 -4.88
C GLU A 28 7.54 17.43 -3.49
N PRO A 29 7.37 18.58 -2.82
CA PRO A 29 6.69 18.60 -1.54
C PRO A 29 5.23 18.18 -1.74
N PHE A 30 4.67 17.56 -0.70
CA PHE A 30 3.24 17.31 -0.66
C PHE A 30 2.45 18.60 -0.81
N GLU A 31 1.44 18.57 -1.67
CA GLU A 31 0.43 19.63 -1.78
C GLU A 31 -0.89 19.13 -1.17
N ALA A 32 -1.54 19.99 -0.39
CA ALA A 32 -2.77 19.61 0.29
C ALA A 32 -3.86 19.28 -0.73
N GLY A 33 -4.46 18.09 -0.61
CA GLY A 33 -5.51 17.61 -1.51
C GLY A 33 -5.01 16.98 -2.81
N MET A 34 -3.70 16.98 -3.06
CA MET A 34 -3.11 16.34 -4.25
C MET A 34 -2.42 15.02 -3.86
N PRO A 35 -2.75 13.90 -4.53
CA PRO A 35 -1.99 12.67 -4.39
C PRO A 35 -0.54 12.85 -4.84
N THR A 36 0.38 12.17 -4.17
CA THR A 36 1.79 12.15 -4.53
C THR A 36 2.24 10.72 -4.72
N ALA A 37 2.78 10.40 -5.90
CA ALA A 37 3.40 9.11 -6.14
C ALA A 37 4.76 9.06 -5.44
N LEU A 38 4.90 8.09 -4.54
CA LEU A 38 6.10 7.91 -3.72
C LEU A 38 6.54 6.45 -3.73
N PHE A 39 7.84 6.25 -3.78
CA PHE A 39 8.48 4.96 -3.53
C PHE A 39 9.17 5.04 -2.18
N GLY A 40 9.43 3.89 -1.55
CA GLY A 40 10.19 3.88 -0.31
C GLY A 40 9.40 4.36 0.92
N ILE A 41 8.07 4.19 0.95
CA ILE A 41 7.23 4.75 2.03
C ILE A 41 7.35 3.99 3.35
N HIS A 42 7.72 2.70 3.33
CA HIS A 42 7.94 1.92 4.54
C HIS A 42 9.33 2.17 5.18
N GLY A 43 10.22 2.86 4.47
CA GLY A 43 11.58 3.22 4.87
C GLY A 43 12.62 2.12 4.63
N GLY A 44 13.88 2.53 4.42
CA GLY A 44 15.03 1.61 4.25
C GLY A 44 14.84 0.65 3.08
N ALA A 45 15.43 -0.55 3.09
CA ALA A 45 15.05 -1.58 2.11
C ALA A 45 13.70 -2.24 2.53
N GLU A 46 12.70 -1.34 2.60
CA GLU A 46 11.28 -1.38 2.93
C GLU A 46 10.87 -2.38 4.03
N TRP A 47 11.35 -2.08 5.25
CA TRP A 47 11.07 -2.72 6.55
C TRP A 47 11.87 -3.99 6.90
N THR A 48 12.52 -4.64 5.94
CA THR A 48 13.11 -5.97 6.14
C THR A 48 14.59 -5.97 6.53
N GLY A 49 15.02 -6.99 7.28
CA GLY A 49 16.42 -7.14 7.69
C GLY A 49 17.33 -7.55 6.54
N ALA A 50 18.57 -7.05 6.55
CA ALA A 50 19.65 -7.48 5.66
C ALA A 50 20.56 -8.49 6.37
N SER A 51 21.33 -9.24 5.59
CA SER A 51 22.40 -10.09 6.10
C SER A 51 23.73 -9.73 5.45
N PHE A 52 24.82 -9.85 6.21
CA PHE A 52 26.16 -9.45 5.78
C PHE A 52 27.11 -10.63 5.90
N ASP A 53 27.90 -10.87 4.85
CA ASP A 53 29.00 -11.82 4.88
C ASP A 53 30.33 -11.07 5.08
N PRO A 54 30.98 -11.20 6.26
CA PRO A 54 32.24 -10.52 6.55
C PRO A 54 33.43 -11.05 5.75
N GLN A 55 33.36 -12.25 5.16
CA GLN A 55 34.48 -12.81 4.39
C GLN A 55 34.56 -12.18 2.99
N THR A 56 33.41 -11.96 2.37
CA THR A 56 33.31 -11.36 1.04
C THR A 56 33.09 -9.84 1.10
N GLY A 57 32.55 -9.33 2.21
CA GLY A 57 32.09 -7.95 2.34
C GLY A 57 30.76 -7.69 1.63
N PHE A 58 29.98 -8.73 1.31
CA PHE A 58 28.71 -8.61 0.60
C PHE A 58 27.54 -8.44 1.59
N LEU A 59 26.67 -7.48 1.27
CA LEU A 59 25.41 -7.22 1.95
C LEU A 59 24.26 -7.72 1.07
N TYR A 60 23.43 -8.60 1.63
CA TYR A 60 22.24 -9.13 0.99
C TYR A 60 21.01 -8.50 1.60
N VAL A 61 20.21 -7.83 0.77
CA VAL A 61 19.06 -7.06 1.25
C VAL A 61 17.87 -7.23 0.32
N THR A 62 16.72 -7.51 0.92
CA THR A 62 15.45 -7.56 0.20
C THR A 62 14.86 -6.15 0.09
N SER A 63 14.20 -5.82 -1.02
CA SER A 63 13.58 -4.50 -1.24
C SER A 63 12.19 -4.63 -1.85
N ASN A 64 11.39 -3.57 -1.73
CA ASN A 64 10.09 -3.40 -2.37
C ASN A 64 10.13 -2.17 -3.28
N GLU A 65 9.81 -2.34 -4.56
CA GLU A 65 9.75 -1.28 -5.56
C GLU A 65 8.28 -0.98 -5.90
N LEU A 66 7.54 -0.51 -4.90
CA LEU A 66 6.10 -0.30 -4.98
C LEU A 66 5.75 1.19 -4.99
N PRO A 67 4.90 1.65 -5.93
CA PRO A 67 4.40 3.01 -5.93
C PRO A 67 3.25 3.14 -4.91
N TRP A 68 3.39 4.10 -4.03
CA TRP A 68 2.40 4.55 -3.05
C TRP A 68 1.81 5.86 -3.50
N PHE A 69 0.59 6.15 -3.04
CA PHE A 69 -0.19 7.28 -3.51
C PHE A 69 -0.84 8.11 -2.39
N PRO A 70 -0.11 8.45 -1.30
CA PRO A 70 -0.67 9.23 -0.21
C PRO A 70 -1.12 10.63 -0.63
N THR A 71 -2.12 11.15 0.05
CA THR A 71 -2.61 12.52 -0.04
C THR A 71 -2.58 13.15 1.34
N VAL A 72 -1.94 14.32 1.45
CA VAL A 72 -1.92 15.13 2.67
C VAL A 72 -3.06 16.15 2.59
N SER A 73 -3.69 16.46 3.71
CA SER A 73 -4.77 17.45 3.82
C SER A 73 -4.49 18.41 4.97
N ARG A 74 -4.77 19.71 4.77
CA ARG A 74 -4.54 20.74 5.80
C ARG A 74 -5.67 20.76 6.83
N LEU A 75 -5.29 20.88 8.10
CA LEU A 75 -6.17 21.00 9.26
C LEU A 75 -6.38 22.47 9.72
N PRO A 76 -7.58 22.82 10.25
CA PRO A 76 -8.77 21.98 10.23
C PRO A 76 -9.11 21.67 8.77
N LEU A 77 -9.47 20.41 8.48
CA LEU A 77 -10.08 20.12 7.18
C LEU A 77 -11.21 21.14 7.12
N THR A 78 -11.22 22.04 6.14
CA THR A 78 -12.25 23.08 6.09
C THR A 78 -13.59 22.41 5.87
N ILE A 79 -14.19 22.06 7.01
CA ILE A 79 -15.53 21.56 7.31
C ILE A 79 -15.73 22.09 8.75
N ASN A 80 -16.61 23.07 8.92
CA ASN A 80 -16.91 23.74 10.19
C ASN A 80 -17.55 22.77 11.20
N ASP A 81 -16.77 21.94 11.92
CA ASP A 81 -17.35 20.73 12.54
C ASP A 81 -17.32 20.63 14.08
N HIS A 82 -16.91 21.68 14.81
CA HIS A 82 -16.73 21.58 16.27
C HIS A 82 -17.44 22.64 17.15
N LEU A 83 -18.31 23.47 16.59
CA LEU A 83 -19.13 24.40 17.39
C LEU A 83 -20.63 24.33 17.09
N VAL A 84 -21.07 23.45 16.19
CA VAL A 84 -22.47 23.28 15.79
C VAL A 84 -22.88 21.82 16.02
N PRO A 85 -24.06 21.55 16.62
CA PRO A 85 -24.59 20.20 16.69
C PRO A 85 -24.65 19.57 15.29
N PRO A 86 -24.25 18.29 15.13
CA PRO A 86 -24.21 17.66 13.82
C PRO A 86 -25.60 17.71 13.16
N SER A 87 -25.65 18.21 11.92
CA SER A 87 -26.87 18.27 11.12
C SER A 87 -27.45 16.86 10.93
N VAL A 88 -28.73 16.77 10.59
CA VAL A 88 -29.39 15.48 10.32
C VAL A 88 -28.65 14.74 9.21
N GLY A 89 -28.23 15.44 8.15
CA GLY A 89 -27.43 14.89 7.07
C GLY A 89 -26.08 14.35 7.51
N ARG A 90 -25.39 15.04 8.43
CA ARG A 90 -24.12 14.58 9.00
C ARG A 90 -24.27 13.28 9.79
N LYS A 91 -25.31 13.15 10.60
CA LYS A 91 -25.58 11.91 11.36
C LYS A 91 -25.85 10.73 10.44
N ILE A 92 -26.59 10.96 9.35
CA ILE A 92 -26.87 9.95 8.33
C ILE A 92 -25.54 9.54 7.66
N TYR A 93 -24.70 10.49 7.30
CA TYR A 93 -23.39 10.22 6.71
C TYR A 93 -22.50 9.37 7.63
N GLU A 94 -22.38 9.74 8.91
CA GLU A 94 -21.60 9.03 9.92
C GLU A 94 -22.11 7.59 10.12
N THR A 95 -23.41 7.38 10.01
CA THR A 95 -24.04 6.07 10.22
C THR A 95 -23.90 5.15 9.00
N HIS A 96 -24.04 5.69 7.78
CA HIS A 96 -24.23 4.87 6.57
C HIS A 96 -23.06 4.93 5.59
N CYS A 97 -22.25 5.99 5.60
CA CYS A 97 -21.32 6.28 4.51
C CYS A 97 -19.85 6.38 4.96
N MET A 98 -19.63 6.77 6.22
CA MET A 98 -18.30 7.03 6.79
C MET A 98 -17.34 5.84 6.68
N ALA A 99 -17.83 4.61 6.85
CA ALA A 99 -17.00 3.40 6.81
C ALA A 99 -16.23 3.24 5.49
N CYS A 100 -16.82 3.69 4.39
CA CYS A 100 -16.20 3.65 3.05
C CYS A 100 -15.61 5.01 2.65
N HIS A 101 -16.28 6.11 2.99
CA HIS A 101 -15.93 7.44 2.49
C HIS A 101 -15.11 8.29 3.46
N GLY A 102 -14.69 7.75 4.61
CA GLY A 102 -13.83 8.44 5.59
C GLY A 102 -14.62 9.25 6.62
N HIS A 103 -13.96 9.67 7.70
CA HIS A 103 -14.64 10.40 8.79
C HIS A 103 -15.05 11.83 8.36
N SER A 104 -14.29 12.39 7.43
CA SER A 104 -14.40 13.75 6.92
C SER A 104 -14.67 13.79 5.41
N ARG A 105 -15.20 12.70 4.82
CA ARG A 105 -15.47 12.55 3.38
C ARG A 105 -14.24 12.43 2.48
N GLU A 106 -13.07 12.17 3.05
CA GLU A 106 -11.77 12.08 2.38
C GLU A 106 -11.59 10.85 1.46
N GLY A 107 -12.49 9.87 1.55
CA GLY A 107 -12.38 8.61 0.81
C GLY A 107 -11.34 7.65 1.40
N SER A 108 -11.30 6.43 0.89
CA SER A 108 -10.41 5.37 1.40
C SER A 108 -9.53 4.74 0.31
N GLY A 109 -9.18 5.51 -0.72
CA GLY A 109 -8.42 5.05 -1.89
C GLY A 109 -9.29 4.35 -2.93
N VAL A 110 -9.95 3.25 -2.55
CA VAL A 110 -10.88 2.52 -3.43
C VAL A 110 -12.29 3.14 -3.47
N HIS A 111 -12.66 3.88 -2.42
CA HIS A 111 -13.89 4.67 -2.38
C HIS A 111 -13.53 6.15 -2.57
N PRO A 112 -14.17 6.85 -3.52
CA PRO A 112 -13.80 8.21 -3.87
C PRO A 112 -14.11 9.20 -2.71
N PRO A 113 -13.39 10.33 -2.64
CA PRO A 113 -13.71 11.41 -1.73
C PRO A 113 -15.04 12.06 -2.10
N LEU A 114 -15.85 12.35 -1.08
CA LEU A 114 -17.09 13.11 -1.21
C LEU A 114 -16.90 14.60 -0.83
N ILE A 115 -15.70 15.00 -0.43
CA ILE A 115 -15.34 16.41 -0.26
C ILE A 115 -15.59 17.16 -1.58
N LEU A 116 -16.32 18.27 -1.48
CA LEU A 116 -16.69 19.13 -2.62
C LEU A 116 -17.38 18.39 -3.77
N ILE A 117 -18.18 17.36 -3.48
CA ILE A 117 -18.86 16.56 -4.51
C ILE A 117 -19.77 17.40 -5.41
N GLY A 118 -20.31 18.52 -4.91
CA GLY A 118 -21.13 19.46 -5.69
C GLY A 118 -20.42 20.14 -6.86
N ALA A 119 -19.08 20.14 -6.88
CA ALA A 119 -18.31 20.61 -8.03
C ALA A 119 -18.24 19.58 -9.18
N ARG A 120 -18.55 18.31 -8.89
CA ARG A 120 -18.39 17.17 -9.81
C ARG A 120 -19.70 16.47 -10.17
N LYS A 121 -20.74 16.63 -9.32
CA LYS A 121 -22.03 15.96 -9.44
C LYS A 121 -23.15 16.94 -9.08
N THR A 122 -24.20 16.92 -9.87
CA THR A 122 -25.46 17.59 -9.55
C THR A 122 -26.21 16.83 -8.45
N GLU A 123 -27.10 17.52 -7.75
CA GLU A 123 -28.00 16.90 -6.78
C GLU A 123 -28.73 15.67 -7.35
N THR A 124 -29.28 15.78 -8.55
CA THR A 124 -29.99 14.68 -9.21
C THR A 124 -29.08 13.47 -9.44
N GLU A 125 -27.83 13.69 -9.83
CA GLU A 125 -26.87 12.59 -10.01
C GLU A 125 -26.47 11.94 -8.68
N ILE A 126 -26.32 12.71 -7.61
CA ILE A 126 -26.06 12.17 -6.27
C ILE A 126 -27.26 11.33 -5.81
N ARG A 127 -28.48 11.84 -5.97
CA ARG A 127 -29.71 11.11 -5.63
C ARG A 127 -29.84 9.79 -6.38
N ASN A 128 -29.55 9.81 -7.68
CA ASN A 128 -29.54 8.60 -8.50
C ASN A 128 -28.50 7.59 -7.99
N LEU A 129 -27.29 8.03 -7.65
CA LEU A 129 -26.25 7.16 -7.09
C LEU A 129 -26.64 6.56 -5.73
N LEU A 130 -27.29 7.34 -4.86
CA LEU A 130 -27.83 6.83 -3.60
C LEU A 130 -28.92 5.78 -3.81
N THR A 131 -29.69 5.88 -4.91
CA THR A 131 -30.80 4.96 -5.19
C THR A 131 -30.34 3.69 -5.89
N SER A 132 -29.44 3.78 -6.87
CA SER A 132 -29.03 2.64 -7.70
C SER A 132 -27.72 2.00 -7.28
N GLY A 133 -26.90 2.69 -6.47
CA GLY A 133 -25.50 2.35 -6.28
C GLY A 133 -24.70 2.50 -7.59
N ARG A 134 -23.38 2.26 -7.50
CA ARG A 134 -22.48 2.15 -8.66
C ARG A 134 -21.19 1.45 -8.28
N ASN A 135 -20.79 0.45 -9.06
CA ASN A 135 -19.59 -0.37 -8.80
C ASN A 135 -19.65 -0.98 -7.39
N LEU A 136 -18.64 -0.69 -6.54
CA LEU A 136 -18.55 -1.15 -5.15
C LEU A 136 -19.44 -0.34 -4.18
N MET A 137 -20.01 0.79 -4.62
CA MET A 137 -20.93 1.59 -3.81
C MET A 137 -22.33 0.94 -3.85
N PRO A 138 -22.86 0.40 -2.74
CA PRO A 138 -24.21 -0.14 -2.70
C PRO A 138 -25.27 0.98 -2.80
N ALA A 139 -26.50 0.60 -3.13
CA ALA A 139 -27.65 1.48 -2.93
C ALA A 139 -27.80 1.78 -1.43
N ALA A 140 -28.16 3.03 -1.09
CA ALA A 140 -28.34 3.47 0.27
C ALA A 140 -29.70 2.98 0.81
N GLU A 141 -29.73 1.72 1.25
CA GLU A 141 -30.92 1.11 1.82
C GLU A 141 -31.30 1.75 3.16
N GLY A 142 -32.60 2.00 3.35
CA GLY A 142 -33.15 2.53 4.61
C GLY A 142 -33.17 4.06 4.75
N LEU A 143 -32.83 4.81 3.69
CA LEU A 143 -33.05 6.26 3.64
C LEU A 143 -34.43 6.56 3.04
N ASP A 144 -35.25 7.33 3.75
CA ASP A 144 -36.45 7.94 3.16
C ASP A 144 -36.09 9.23 2.40
N GLU A 145 -37.10 9.86 1.79
CA GLU A 145 -36.92 11.06 0.98
C GLU A 145 -36.32 12.22 1.79
N ALA A 146 -36.79 12.43 3.02
CA ALA A 146 -36.31 13.51 3.89
C ALA A 146 -34.88 13.27 4.39
N MET A 147 -34.53 12.01 4.68
CA MET A 147 -33.16 11.60 5.03
C MET A 147 -32.21 11.78 3.84
N THR A 148 -32.67 11.43 2.64
CA THR A 148 -31.91 11.59 1.40
C THR A 148 -31.62 13.07 1.13
N ASP A 149 -32.63 13.94 1.27
CA ASP A 149 -32.49 15.38 1.09
C ASP A 149 -31.49 15.97 2.08
N ALA A 150 -31.61 15.61 3.36
CA ALA A 150 -30.70 16.08 4.40
C ALA A 150 -29.25 15.63 4.16
N LEU A 151 -29.04 14.39 3.70
CA LEU A 151 -27.72 13.88 3.35
C LEU A 151 -27.13 14.63 2.15
N ILE A 152 -27.91 14.83 1.09
CA ILE A 152 -27.48 15.57 -0.10
C ILE A 152 -27.13 17.01 0.26
N ASP A 153 -27.97 17.68 1.05
CA ASP A 153 -27.71 19.03 1.54
C ASP A 153 -26.37 19.09 2.28
N TYR A 154 -26.11 18.16 3.21
CA TYR A 154 -24.82 18.06 3.91
C TYR A 154 -23.63 17.82 2.96
N LEU A 155 -23.79 16.96 1.96
CA LEU A 155 -22.76 16.67 0.97
C LEU A 155 -22.46 17.86 0.04
N LEU A 156 -23.47 18.67 -0.28
CA LEU A 156 -23.35 19.80 -1.20
C LEU A 156 -22.97 21.12 -0.54
N THR A 157 -23.41 21.37 0.69
CA THR A 157 -23.30 22.70 1.32
C THR A 157 -22.16 22.86 2.32
N ALA A 158 -21.68 21.76 2.92
CA ALA A 158 -20.62 21.75 3.95
C ALA A 158 -20.61 23.02 4.85
N ASP A 159 -21.66 23.24 5.66
CA ASP A 159 -21.77 24.35 6.63
C ASP A 159 -21.25 25.71 6.13
N ASN A 160 -21.95 26.28 5.14
CA ASN A 160 -21.84 27.68 4.72
C ASN A 160 -22.35 28.68 5.79
N GLN A 161 -21.98 28.52 7.07
CA GLN A 161 -21.98 29.66 7.99
C GLN A 161 -20.56 30.22 8.06
N ALA A 162 -20.37 31.34 7.36
CA ALA A 162 -19.18 32.15 7.46
C ALA A 162 -18.98 32.59 8.92
N GLU A 163 -17.92 32.13 9.56
CA GLU A 163 -17.50 32.71 10.85
C GLU A 163 -17.03 34.15 10.61
N THR A 164 -17.60 35.08 11.38
CA THR A 164 -17.00 36.39 11.63
C THR A 164 -15.88 36.18 12.65
N HIS A 165 -14.65 35.97 12.17
CA HIS A 165 -13.51 35.76 13.06
C HIS A 165 -13.06 37.07 13.74
N THR A 166 -13.14 37.13 15.07
CA THR A 166 -12.29 38.01 15.88
C THR A 166 -10.90 37.40 16.00
N SER A 167 -9.86 38.20 15.72
CA SER A 167 -8.47 37.76 15.57
C SER A 167 -7.82 37.27 16.87
N ALA A 168 -7.71 35.96 17.04
CA ALA A 168 -6.72 35.32 17.90
C ALA A 168 -5.42 35.05 17.10
N PRO A 169 -4.24 35.03 17.74
CA PRO A 169 -2.96 34.86 17.02
C PRO A 169 -2.89 33.50 16.32
N ALA A 170 -2.43 33.49 15.07
CA ALA A 170 -2.46 32.35 14.17
C ALA A 170 -1.65 31.16 14.71
N LYS A 171 -2.34 30.04 15.03
CA LYS A 171 -1.69 28.74 15.21
C LYS A 171 -1.06 28.29 13.88
N SER A 172 0.10 27.64 13.93
CA SER A 172 0.70 26.99 12.76
C SER A 172 -0.31 26.05 12.09
N PRO A 173 -0.29 25.92 10.75
CA PRO A 173 -1.17 24.98 10.05
C PRO A 173 -0.88 23.55 10.52
N SER A 174 -1.94 22.79 10.79
CA SER A 174 -1.85 21.37 11.08
C SER A 174 -2.22 20.57 9.82
N TYR A 175 -1.88 19.27 9.74
CA TYR A 175 -2.13 18.43 8.56
C TYR A 175 -2.50 17.00 8.98
N THR A 176 -3.23 16.29 8.11
CA THR A 176 -3.55 14.85 8.19
C THR A 176 -3.26 14.17 6.85
N TYR A 177 -3.32 12.84 6.76
CA TYR A 177 -3.09 12.09 5.52
C TYR A 177 -4.00 10.85 5.42
N ASN A 178 -4.24 10.37 4.20
CA ASN A 178 -5.16 9.24 3.91
C ASN A 178 -4.52 7.84 4.07
N GLY A 179 -3.44 7.72 4.84
CA GLY A 179 -2.72 6.47 5.01
C GLY A 179 -1.72 6.16 3.89
N TYR A 180 -1.57 4.88 3.57
CA TYR A 180 -0.60 4.37 2.61
C TYR A 180 -1.31 3.62 1.47
N PRO A 181 -2.16 4.28 0.66
CA PRO A 181 -2.74 3.64 -0.51
C PRO A 181 -1.63 3.30 -1.51
N LYS A 182 -1.73 2.14 -2.15
CA LYS A 182 -0.85 1.76 -3.27
C LYS A 182 -1.43 2.30 -4.58
N LEU A 183 -0.57 2.69 -5.50
CA LEU A 183 -0.96 2.91 -6.90
C LEU A 183 -0.98 1.55 -7.59
N LEU A 184 -2.18 1.08 -7.95
CA LEU A 184 -2.39 -0.23 -8.57
C LEU A 184 -2.99 -0.06 -9.97
N ASP A 185 -2.77 -1.03 -10.84
CA ASP A 185 -3.46 -1.11 -12.12
C ASP A 185 -4.90 -1.63 -11.96
N ASN A 186 -5.61 -1.77 -13.09
CA ASN A 186 -6.99 -2.26 -13.13
C ASN A 186 -7.13 -3.74 -12.69
N GLU A 187 -6.06 -4.52 -12.66
CA GLU A 187 -6.04 -5.91 -12.22
C GLU A 187 -5.57 -6.03 -10.74
N GLY A 188 -5.21 -4.91 -10.10
CA GLY A 188 -4.74 -4.87 -8.72
C GLY A 188 -3.23 -5.10 -8.54
N PHE A 189 -2.45 -5.11 -9.62
CA PHE A 189 -0.99 -5.21 -9.55
C PHE A 189 -0.34 -3.84 -9.37
N PRO A 190 0.89 -3.75 -8.83
CA PRO A 190 1.57 -2.47 -8.65
C PRO A 190 1.72 -1.69 -9.96
N GLY A 191 1.36 -0.41 -9.93
CA GLY A 191 1.30 0.50 -11.09
C GLY A 191 2.65 0.96 -11.64
N CYS A 192 3.70 0.15 -11.51
CA CYS A 192 5.04 0.40 -12.04
C CYS A 192 5.55 -0.86 -12.77
N LYS A 193 6.62 -0.71 -13.55
CA LYS A 193 7.27 -1.86 -14.18
C LYS A 193 7.92 -2.76 -13.11
N PRO A 194 7.77 -4.08 -13.18
CA PRO A 194 8.47 -5.01 -12.29
C PRO A 194 9.99 -4.97 -12.53
N PRO A 195 10.82 -5.43 -11.56
CA PRO A 195 10.42 -6.21 -10.39
C PRO A 195 9.83 -5.37 -9.24
N TRP A 196 8.78 -5.86 -8.59
CA TRP A 196 8.12 -5.18 -7.46
C TRP A 196 8.69 -5.56 -6.09
N GLY A 197 9.35 -6.72 -6.03
CA GLY A 197 10.13 -7.16 -4.88
C GLY A 197 11.42 -7.76 -5.38
N THR A 198 12.52 -7.50 -4.68
CA THR A 198 13.86 -7.93 -5.10
C THR A 198 14.67 -8.48 -3.96
N LEU A 199 15.61 -9.37 -4.29
CA LEU A 199 16.78 -9.66 -3.47
C LEU A 199 18.00 -9.07 -4.16
N ASN A 200 18.83 -8.37 -3.40
CA ASN A 200 19.94 -7.59 -3.90
C ASN A 200 21.22 -8.00 -3.19
N CYS A 201 22.33 -7.99 -3.91
CA CYS A 201 23.68 -8.11 -3.35
C CYS A 201 24.47 -6.84 -3.62
N ILE A 202 24.95 -6.21 -2.55
CA ILE A 202 25.77 -5.00 -2.59
C ILE A 202 27.15 -5.38 -2.07
N ASP A 203 28.19 -5.11 -2.84
CA ASP A 203 29.56 -5.23 -2.37
C ASP A 203 29.94 -3.98 -1.59
N LEU A 204 30.03 -4.10 -0.26
CA LEU A 204 30.31 -2.96 0.61
C LEU A 204 31.75 -2.47 0.51
N ASN A 205 32.67 -3.26 -0.03
CA ASN A 205 34.06 -2.81 -0.23
C ASN A 205 34.16 -1.81 -1.38
N SER A 206 33.32 -1.98 -2.42
CA SER A 206 33.34 -1.17 -3.63
C SER A 206 32.13 -0.23 -3.77
N GLY A 207 31.07 -0.45 -2.99
CA GLY A 207 29.83 0.32 -3.04
C GLY A 207 28.94 0.03 -4.26
N ILE A 208 29.13 -1.12 -4.92
CA ILE A 208 28.39 -1.47 -6.15
C ILE A 208 27.30 -2.51 -5.89
N LEU A 209 26.17 -2.36 -6.59
CA LEU A 209 25.18 -3.41 -6.72
C LEU A 209 25.76 -4.51 -7.63
N ARG A 210 26.05 -5.69 -7.04
CA ARG A 210 26.66 -6.84 -7.73
C ARG A 210 25.64 -7.56 -8.59
N TRP A 211 24.48 -7.82 -8.02
CA TRP A 211 23.35 -8.45 -8.69
C TRP A 211 22.04 -8.07 -8.00
N GLN A 212 20.96 -8.17 -8.76
CA GLN A 212 19.59 -7.97 -8.31
C GLN A 212 18.71 -9.00 -9.02
N VAL A 213 17.86 -9.69 -8.26
CA VAL A 213 16.92 -10.68 -8.79
C VAL A 213 15.50 -10.43 -8.26
N PRO A 214 14.44 -10.73 -9.04
CA PRO A 214 13.07 -10.68 -8.53
C PRO A 214 12.89 -11.63 -7.34
N LEU A 215 12.21 -11.17 -6.29
CA LEU A 215 11.89 -11.97 -5.12
C LEU A 215 10.37 -12.11 -4.98
N GLY A 216 9.88 -13.33 -5.18
CA GLY A 216 8.47 -13.66 -5.15
C GLY A 216 7.84 -13.77 -6.53
N GLU A 217 6.77 -14.54 -6.61
CA GLU A 217 6.07 -14.88 -7.83
C GLU A 217 4.58 -14.57 -7.72
N HIS A 218 4.01 -14.01 -8.78
CA HIS A 218 2.57 -14.02 -9.01
C HIS A 218 2.27 -15.12 -10.01
N GLU A 219 1.78 -16.27 -9.55
CA GLU A 219 1.53 -17.46 -10.38
C GLU A 219 0.62 -17.14 -11.58
N VAL A 220 -0.44 -16.35 -11.36
CA VAL A 220 -1.34 -15.88 -12.44
C VAL A 220 -0.61 -15.12 -13.55
N LEU A 221 0.51 -14.44 -13.25
CA LEU A 221 1.30 -13.73 -14.26
C LEU A 221 2.27 -14.68 -14.98
N THR A 222 2.90 -15.61 -14.26
CA THR A 222 3.80 -16.59 -14.87
C THR A 222 3.05 -17.58 -15.76
N GLU A 223 1.83 -17.97 -15.39
CA GLU A 223 0.91 -18.74 -16.24
C GLU A 223 0.54 -18.01 -17.54
N ARG A 224 0.51 -16.66 -17.52
CA ARG A 224 0.31 -15.80 -18.71
C ARG A 224 1.59 -15.63 -19.55
N GLY A 225 2.70 -16.29 -19.18
CA GLY A 225 3.99 -16.17 -19.84
C GLY A 225 4.77 -14.90 -19.49
N ILE A 226 4.36 -14.18 -18.45
CA ILE A 226 5.10 -13.01 -17.94
C ILE A 226 6.21 -13.53 -17.01
N PRO A 227 7.47 -13.09 -17.17
CA PRO A 227 8.55 -13.49 -16.27
C PRO A 227 8.26 -13.15 -14.81
N ILE A 228 8.95 -13.83 -13.88
CA ILE A 228 8.84 -13.59 -12.44
C ILE A 228 9.01 -12.09 -12.15
N THR A 229 7.96 -11.50 -11.61
CA THR A 229 7.86 -10.05 -11.40
C THR A 229 8.32 -9.61 -10.02
N GLY A 230 8.65 -10.53 -9.11
CA GLY A 230 8.73 -10.20 -7.70
C GLY A 230 7.35 -9.92 -7.11
N THR A 231 7.26 -10.00 -5.79
CA THR A 231 6.08 -9.57 -5.02
C THR A 231 6.51 -8.69 -3.87
N GLU A 232 5.57 -7.90 -3.34
CA GLU A 232 5.76 -7.27 -2.03
C GLU A 232 6.24 -8.31 -1.00
N ASN A 233 7.29 -7.99 -0.24
CA ASN A 233 7.93 -8.93 0.67
C ASN A 233 8.31 -8.28 2.02
N PHE A 234 8.18 -9.06 3.09
CA PHE A 234 8.50 -8.63 4.46
C PHE A 234 9.38 -9.63 5.25
N GLY A 235 10.09 -10.52 4.57
CA GLY A 235 10.84 -11.60 5.22
C GLY A 235 12.30 -11.29 5.57
N GLY A 236 12.98 -10.38 4.86
CA GLY A 236 14.42 -10.18 5.05
C GLY A 236 15.28 -11.34 4.56
N SER A 237 16.58 -11.25 4.81
CA SER A 237 17.56 -12.25 4.36
C SER A 237 18.44 -12.81 5.48
N MET A 238 18.99 -14.00 5.26
CA MET A 238 20.03 -14.61 6.09
C MET A 238 21.05 -15.33 5.21
N THR A 239 22.32 -14.98 5.32
CA THR A 239 23.42 -15.62 4.58
C THR A 239 24.13 -16.69 5.40
N THR A 240 24.75 -17.65 4.73
CA THR A 240 25.53 -18.74 5.33
C THR A 240 26.96 -18.76 4.78
N ALA A 241 27.91 -19.27 5.57
CA ALA A 241 29.30 -19.44 5.13
C ALA A 241 29.45 -20.44 3.96
N GLY A 242 28.40 -21.23 3.67
CA GLY A 242 28.36 -22.14 2.52
C GLY A 242 27.99 -21.47 1.19
N GLY A 243 27.85 -20.14 1.15
CA GLY A 243 27.52 -19.41 -0.08
C GLY A 243 26.04 -19.46 -0.45
N LEU A 244 25.15 -19.65 0.52
CA LEU A 244 23.70 -19.57 0.33
C LEU A 244 23.09 -18.39 1.09
N VAL A 245 22.14 -17.72 0.44
CA VAL A 245 21.32 -16.64 1.01
C VAL A 245 19.88 -17.11 1.05
N PHE A 246 19.28 -17.14 2.24
CA PHE A 246 17.88 -17.48 2.45
C PHE A 246 17.02 -16.23 2.51
N ALA A 247 15.89 -16.23 1.82
CA ALA A 247 14.89 -15.15 1.89
C ALA A 247 13.46 -15.71 1.79
N ALA A 248 12.51 -14.99 2.38
CA ALA A 248 11.10 -15.39 2.44
C ALA A 248 10.19 -14.16 2.49
N GLY A 249 8.93 -14.36 2.87
CA GLY A 249 7.98 -13.29 3.18
C GLY A 249 7.31 -12.68 1.95
N THR A 250 7.36 -13.38 0.82
CA THR A 250 6.68 -13.06 -0.44
C THR A 250 5.24 -13.58 -0.44
N ARG A 251 4.40 -13.08 -1.36
CA ARG A 251 2.97 -13.42 -1.44
C ARG A 251 2.70 -14.89 -1.78
N ASP A 252 3.63 -15.56 -2.45
CA ASP A 252 3.58 -16.98 -2.76
C ASP A 252 3.91 -17.91 -1.57
N LEU A 253 4.20 -17.34 -0.39
CA LEU A 253 4.46 -18.08 0.85
C LEU A 253 5.63 -19.07 0.74
N LYS A 254 6.64 -18.80 -0.09
CA LYS A 254 7.84 -19.65 -0.21
C LYS A 254 9.02 -19.11 0.61
N ILE A 255 9.82 -20.02 1.18
CA ILE A 255 11.22 -19.75 1.55
C ILE A 255 12.12 -20.21 0.40
N ARG A 256 13.16 -19.44 0.12
CA ARG A 256 14.08 -19.65 -1.01
C ARG A 256 15.52 -19.60 -0.55
N ALA A 257 16.39 -20.34 -1.22
CA ALA A 257 17.83 -20.29 -1.08
C ALA A 257 18.46 -19.87 -2.42
N PHE A 258 19.32 -18.86 -2.38
CA PHE A 258 19.99 -18.28 -3.53
C PHE A 258 21.51 -18.47 -3.41
N ASP A 259 22.16 -18.68 -4.55
CA ASP A 259 23.61 -18.60 -4.67
C ASP A 259 24.10 -17.20 -4.30
N SER A 260 25.01 -17.09 -3.34
CA SER A 260 25.44 -15.82 -2.79
C SER A 260 26.25 -14.97 -3.78
N ALA A 261 26.87 -15.60 -4.79
CA ALA A 261 27.70 -14.94 -5.78
C ALA A 261 26.90 -14.49 -7.01
N THR A 262 25.86 -15.23 -7.40
CA THR A 262 25.11 -14.99 -8.64
C THR A 262 23.66 -14.54 -8.45
N GLY A 263 23.06 -14.79 -7.27
CA GLY A 263 21.63 -14.57 -7.03
C GLY A 263 20.73 -15.63 -7.67
N GLU A 264 21.29 -16.72 -8.22
CA GLU A 264 20.51 -17.82 -8.80
C GLU A 264 19.75 -18.59 -7.70
N GLU A 265 18.44 -18.77 -7.85
CA GLU A 265 17.66 -19.62 -6.94
C GLU A 265 18.13 -21.08 -7.08
N ARG A 266 18.61 -21.66 -5.98
CA ARG A 266 19.09 -23.06 -5.91
C ARG A 266 18.04 -24.00 -5.36
N TRP A 267 17.12 -23.48 -4.55
CA TRP A 267 16.13 -24.28 -3.85
C TRP A 267 15.00 -23.39 -3.31
N SER A 268 13.80 -23.94 -3.21
CA SER A 268 12.68 -23.32 -2.52
C SER A 268 11.73 -24.33 -1.89
N HIS A 269 10.92 -23.86 -0.95
CA HIS A 269 9.89 -24.67 -0.28
C HIS A 269 8.66 -23.83 0.06
N GLN A 270 7.49 -24.44 -0.10
CA GLN A 270 6.20 -23.86 0.25
C GLN A 270 6.02 -23.88 1.77
N LEU A 271 5.84 -22.71 2.39
CA LEU A 271 5.51 -22.59 3.80
C LEU A 271 3.99 -22.72 3.99
N PRO A 272 3.54 -23.19 5.18
CA PRO A 272 2.11 -23.24 5.50
C PRO A 272 1.47 -21.85 5.62
N PHE A 273 2.23 -20.85 6.07
CA PHE A 273 1.81 -19.45 6.22
C PHE A 273 2.93 -18.47 5.83
N GLY A 274 2.70 -17.16 5.98
CA GLY A 274 3.65 -16.11 5.62
C GLY A 274 4.97 -16.15 6.41
N GLY A 275 6.12 -16.05 5.73
CA GLY A 275 7.44 -16.00 6.35
C GLY A 275 7.94 -14.56 6.57
N TYR A 276 7.25 -13.75 7.37
CA TYR A 276 7.52 -12.30 7.51
C TYR A 276 8.62 -11.94 8.54
N ALA A 277 9.57 -12.84 8.76
CA ALA A 277 10.73 -12.58 9.60
C ALA A 277 11.98 -13.24 9.00
N PRO A 278 13.18 -12.65 9.24
CA PRO A 278 14.42 -13.22 8.72
C PRO A 278 14.60 -14.65 9.20
N PRO A 279 14.99 -15.59 8.31
CA PRO A 279 15.37 -16.92 8.74
C PRO A 279 16.51 -16.87 9.76
N ALA A 280 16.57 -17.86 10.64
CA ALA A 280 17.64 -18.02 11.61
C ALA A 280 18.39 -19.33 11.35
N SER A 281 19.70 -19.34 11.61
CA SER A 281 20.53 -20.54 11.55
C SER A 281 20.88 -20.99 12.96
N TYR A 282 20.75 -22.29 13.24
CA TYR A 282 21.18 -22.90 14.49
C TYR A 282 21.84 -24.25 14.24
N ARG A 283 22.54 -24.79 15.26
CA ARG A 283 23.15 -26.11 15.21
C ARG A 283 22.60 -26.98 16.33
N ALA A 284 22.19 -28.20 16.00
CA ALA A 284 21.76 -29.22 16.95
C ALA A 284 22.36 -30.57 16.51
N ASP A 285 22.86 -31.36 17.46
CA ASP A 285 23.44 -32.69 17.21
C ASP A 285 24.47 -32.73 16.06
N GLY A 286 25.29 -31.69 15.97
CA GLY A 286 26.34 -31.57 14.94
C GLY A 286 25.84 -31.14 13.55
N LYS A 287 24.53 -30.97 13.35
CA LYS A 287 23.93 -30.56 12.07
C LYS A 287 23.42 -29.13 12.11
N GLN A 288 23.62 -28.37 11.03
CA GLN A 288 23.11 -27.01 10.88
C GLN A 288 21.69 -27.03 10.32
N TYR A 289 20.84 -26.15 10.87
CA TYR A 289 19.45 -26.01 10.49
C TYR A 289 19.11 -24.55 10.20
N ILE A 290 18.24 -24.35 9.23
CA ILE A 290 17.59 -23.07 8.95
C ILE A 290 16.17 -23.12 9.50
N LEU A 291 15.82 -22.18 10.35
CA LEU A 291 14.51 -22.03 10.98
C LEU A 291 13.81 -20.78 10.44
N ILE A 292 12.51 -20.88 10.18
CA ILE A 292 11.68 -19.72 9.90
C ILE A 292 10.35 -19.81 10.67
N PRO A 293 9.93 -18.73 11.37
CA PRO A 293 8.56 -18.60 11.81
C PRO A 293 7.67 -18.32 10.59
N SER A 294 6.67 -19.15 10.40
CA SER A 294 5.65 -19.05 9.36
C SER A 294 4.35 -18.66 10.04
N THR A 295 4.01 -17.37 9.95
CA THR A 295 2.87 -16.74 10.63
C THR A 295 1.95 -16.08 9.61
N GLY A 296 0.66 -16.38 9.69
CA GLY A 296 -0.35 -16.01 8.70
C GLY A 296 -1.05 -14.67 8.96
N GLY A 297 -1.88 -14.25 7.99
CA GLY A 297 -2.81 -13.10 8.07
C GLY A 297 -2.22 -11.72 8.31
N GLY A 298 -0.89 -11.58 8.25
CA GLY A 298 -0.18 -10.32 8.47
C GLY A 298 -0.30 -9.30 7.34
N LYS A 299 0.76 -8.51 7.12
CA LYS A 299 0.77 -7.32 6.25
C LYS A 299 0.42 -7.58 4.77
N LEU A 300 0.59 -8.81 4.28
CA LEU A 300 0.21 -9.19 2.91
C LEU A 300 -1.15 -9.89 2.81
N GLY A 301 -1.84 -10.11 3.93
CA GLY A 301 -3.06 -10.92 4.03
C GLY A 301 -2.79 -12.43 4.03
N GLY A 302 -3.77 -13.21 3.59
CA GLY A 302 -3.69 -14.67 3.51
C GLY A 302 -4.28 -15.41 4.72
N GLU A 303 -4.19 -16.73 4.70
CA GLU A 303 -4.65 -17.58 5.79
C GLU A 303 -3.89 -17.28 7.09
N GLN A 304 -4.59 -17.34 8.22
CA GLN A 304 -4.03 -17.14 9.56
C GLN A 304 -3.56 -18.46 10.17
N GLY A 305 -2.45 -18.41 10.90
CA GLY A 305 -1.92 -19.54 11.67
C GLY A 305 -0.44 -19.34 12.00
N ASP A 306 0.09 -20.19 12.87
CA ASP A 306 1.47 -20.09 13.35
C ASP A 306 2.16 -21.45 13.27
N ALA A 307 3.36 -21.47 12.67
CA ALA A 307 4.23 -22.64 12.61
C ALA A 307 5.71 -22.24 12.67
N TYR A 308 6.55 -23.15 13.15
CA TYR A 308 7.99 -23.08 12.97
C TYR A 308 8.41 -24.17 12.00
N VAL A 309 9.10 -23.78 10.92
CA VAL A 309 9.58 -24.72 9.90
C VAL A 309 11.11 -24.75 9.93
N ALA A 310 11.69 -25.94 10.08
CA ALA A 310 13.13 -26.14 10.16
C ALA A 310 13.65 -27.03 9.02
N PHE A 311 14.71 -26.60 8.35
CA PHE A 311 15.36 -27.31 7.25
C PHE A 311 16.79 -27.66 7.63
N ALA A 312 17.16 -28.93 7.52
CA ALA A 312 18.51 -29.38 7.82
C ALA A 312 19.41 -29.20 6.59
N LEU A 313 20.57 -28.54 6.74
CA LEU A 313 21.56 -28.46 5.66
C LEU A 313 22.28 -29.80 5.50
N PRO A 314 22.73 -30.16 4.28
CA PRO A 314 23.42 -31.42 4.00
C PRO A 314 24.65 -31.66 4.88
#